data_AF-A0A8X7TGM4-F1
#
_entry.id   AF-A0A8X7TGM4-F1
#
_cell.length_a   1.000
_cell.length_b   1.000
_cell.length_c   1.000
_cell.angle_alpha   90.00
_cell.angle_beta   90.00
_cell.angle_gamma   90.00
#
_symmetry.space_group_name_H-M   'P 1'
#
loop_
_entity.id
_entity.type
_entity.pdbx_description
1 polymer ?
#
loop_
_entity_poly.entity_id
_entity_poly.type
_entity_poly.pdbx_seq_one_letter_code
_entity_poly.pdbx_strand_id
1 'polypeptide(L)'
;MVLYRYCRIDSNGVNMALNVESKPKKKSLLDTLKKPFSWIGNKASDGYLNREEYHLTPENGELRSKTMVLNGKPLKPTETGDIPNLEPVIRGVNSPVCVSSLSMSFIVLPSFDASACS
;
A
#
# COMPACT_ATOMS: atom_id res chain seq x y z
N MET A 1 4.50 -16.24 -3.67
CA MET A 1 4.40 -14.84 -3.21
C MET A 1 4.72 -14.82 -1.74
N VAL A 2 5.68 -14.01 -1.31
CA VAL A 2 5.96 -13.80 0.12
C VAL A 2 5.51 -12.39 0.46
N LEU A 3 4.72 -12.24 1.53
CA LEU A 3 4.17 -10.97 1.96
C LEU A 3 4.80 -10.57 3.28
N TYR A 4 5.29 -9.33 3.33
CA TYR A 4 5.77 -8.70 4.55
C TYR A 4 4.94 -7.46 4.85
N ARG A 5 4.92 -7.05 6.12
CA ARG A 5 4.16 -5.89 6.60
C ARG A 5 5.03 -5.08 7.55
N TYR A 6 5.05 -3.77 7.33
CA TYR A 6 5.83 -2.82 8.11
C TYR A 6 5.03 -1.53 8.25
N CYS A 7 5.29 -0.78 9.32
CA CYS A 7 4.83 0.60 9.42
C CYS A 7 5.58 1.47 8.40
N ARG A 8 4.89 2.46 7.83
CA ARG A 8 5.52 3.45 6.95
C ARG A 8 6.52 4.26 7.79
N ILE A 9 7.66 4.59 7.21
CA ILE A 9 8.58 5.54 7.81
C ILE A 9 7.99 6.93 7.55
N ASP A 10 7.54 7.60 8.61
CA ASP A 10 6.89 8.90 8.49
C ASP A 10 7.89 9.99 8.16
N SER A 11 7.66 10.65 7.03
CA SER A 11 8.08 12.02 6.78
C SER A 11 6.83 12.90 6.89
N ASN A 12 6.42 13.25 8.11
CA ASN A 12 5.30 14.13 8.44
C ASN A 12 3.97 13.84 7.68
N GLY A 13 3.28 12.77 8.06
CA GLY A 13 1.88 12.54 7.71
C GLY A 13 0.95 13.13 8.79
N VAL A 14 0.02 14.01 8.41
CA VAL A 14 -0.98 14.58 9.33
C VAL A 14 -1.90 13.47 9.85
N ASN A 15 -1.92 13.27 11.16
CA ASN A 15 -2.85 12.38 11.85
C ASN A 15 -4.30 12.89 11.70
N MET A 16 -5.17 12.13 11.04
CA MET A 16 -6.61 12.37 11.07
C MET A 16 -7.22 11.61 12.26
N ALA A 17 -7.42 12.31 13.38
CA ALA A 17 -8.13 11.75 14.53
C ALA A 17 -9.64 11.65 14.23
N LEU A 18 -10.16 10.42 14.12
CA LEU A 18 -11.60 10.16 14.04
C LEU A 18 -12.16 9.92 15.45
N ASN A 19 -12.89 10.90 15.98
CA ASN A 19 -13.65 10.73 17.22
C ASN A 19 -14.91 9.90 16.95
N VAL A 20 -15.02 8.71 17.54
CA VAL A 20 -16.23 7.87 17.48
C VAL A 20 -16.75 7.64 18.89
N GLU A 21 -17.80 8.36 19.26
CA GLU A 21 -18.61 8.08 20.44
C GLU A 21 -19.44 6.81 20.20
N SER A 22 -19.36 5.83 21.11
CA SER A 22 -20.08 4.56 20.98
C SER A 22 -21.08 4.34 22.11
N LYS A 23 -22.36 4.08 21.76
CA LYS A 23 -23.37 3.55 22.68
C LYS A 23 -23.49 2.03 22.51
N PRO A 24 -23.62 1.22 23.59
CA PRO A 24 -23.51 -0.23 23.48
C PRO A 24 -24.87 -0.90 23.19
N LYS A 25 -24.90 -1.84 22.23
CA LYS A 25 -25.97 -2.84 22.08
C LYS A 25 -25.39 -4.25 21.97
N LYS A 26 -26.11 -5.21 22.58
CA LYS A 26 -25.72 -6.60 22.92
C LYS A 26 -25.37 -7.43 21.67
N LYS A 27 -24.26 -8.18 21.73
CA LYS A 27 -23.70 -8.97 20.62
C LYS A 27 -24.17 -10.43 20.69
N SER A 28 -24.59 -10.99 19.55
CA SER A 28 -24.84 -12.42 19.39
C SER A 28 -23.62 -13.11 18.77
N LEU A 29 -23.35 -14.37 19.17
CA LEU A 29 -22.15 -15.14 18.82
C LEU A 29 -21.95 -15.38 17.30
N LEU A 30 -22.96 -15.07 16.48
CA LEU A 30 -22.89 -15.19 15.01
C LEU A 30 -22.14 -14.03 14.33
N ASP A 31 -21.89 -12.92 15.04
CA ASP A 31 -21.09 -11.80 14.51
C ASP A 31 -19.57 -12.07 14.52
N THR A 32 -19.12 -13.05 15.31
CA THR A 32 -17.69 -13.37 15.47
C THR A 32 -17.14 -14.14 14.27
N LEU A 33 -17.99 -14.87 13.54
CA LEU A 33 -17.59 -15.70 12.38
C LEU A 33 -17.47 -14.94 11.05
N LYS A 34 -17.81 -13.65 11.00
CA LYS A 34 -17.78 -12.83 9.77
C LYS A 34 -16.61 -11.84 9.66
N LYS A 35 -15.63 -11.87 10.56
CA LYS A 35 -14.57 -10.86 10.59
C LYS A 35 -13.16 -11.39 10.23
N PRO A 36 -12.85 -11.58 8.94
CA PRO A 36 -11.49 -11.36 8.47
C PRO A 36 -11.26 -9.94 7.92
N PHE A 37 -12.32 -9.15 7.64
CA PHE A 37 -12.20 -7.80 7.07
C PHE A 37 -13.29 -6.84 7.58
N SER A 38 -13.19 -6.40 8.85
CA SER A 38 -14.13 -5.41 9.42
C SER A 38 -13.72 -3.94 9.25
N TRP A 39 -12.82 -3.61 8.30
CA TRP A 39 -12.51 -2.22 7.94
C TRP A 39 -13.50 -1.64 6.91
N ILE A 40 -14.49 -2.40 6.44
CA ILE A 40 -15.55 -1.84 5.59
C ILE A 40 -16.57 -1.14 6.51
N GLY A 41 -16.19 0.03 7.01
CA GLY A 41 -17.12 1.02 7.53
C GLY A 41 -17.81 1.68 6.34
N ASN A 42 -19.13 1.51 6.24
CA ASN A 42 -19.98 2.20 5.27
C ASN A 42 -19.90 3.71 5.51
N LYS A 43 -18.91 4.42 4.91
CA LYS A 43 -18.90 5.86 4.51
C LYS A 43 -17.52 6.26 3.94
N ALA A 44 -16.92 5.45 3.08
CA ALA A 44 -15.83 5.96 2.24
C ALA A 44 -16.44 6.48 0.94
N SER A 45 -16.41 7.80 0.73
CA SER A 45 -16.55 8.33 -0.62
C SER A 45 -15.43 7.70 -1.45
N ASP A 46 -15.80 7.00 -2.52
CA ASP A 46 -14.93 6.16 -3.36
C ASP A 46 -13.71 6.91 -3.97
N GLY A 47 -13.57 8.22 -3.73
CA GLY A 47 -12.45 9.05 -4.18
C GLY A 47 -11.24 9.15 -3.23
N TYR A 48 -11.32 8.72 -1.97
CA TYR A 48 -10.26 8.99 -0.96
C TYR A 48 -9.43 7.78 -0.51
N LEU A 49 -9.73 6.57 -0.96
CA LEU A 49 -8.97 5.37 -0.58
C LEU A 49 -8.10 4.91 -1.75
N ASN A 50 -6.97 5.59 -1.93
CA ASN A 50 -5.95 5.22 -2.89
C ASN A 50 -4.77 4.54 -2.19
N ARG A 51 -4.07 3.70 -2.96
CA ARG A 51 -2.79 3.11 -2.60
C ARG A 51 -1.76 3.44 -3.66
N GLU A 52 -0.52 3.53 -3.24
CA GLU A 52 0.64 3.72 -4.11
C GLU A 52 1.28 2.34 -4.35
N GLU A 53 1.50 2.00 -5.61
CA GLU A 53 2.16 0.75 -5.99
C GLU A 53 3.48 1.03 -6.72
N TYR A 54 4.54 0.35 -6.26
CA TYR A 54 5.86 0.40 -6.83
C TYR A 54 6.25 -1.01 -7.28
N HIS A 55 6.04 -1.33 -8.55
CA HIS A 55 6.36 -2.64 -9.11
C HIS A 55 7.77 -2.63 -9.69
N LEU A 56 8.61 -3.51 -9.18
CA LEU A 56 10.01 -3.66 -9.59
C LEU A 56 10.20 -4.97 -10.35
N THR A 57 10.64 -4.85 -11.59
CA THR A 57 11.03 -5.98 -12.45
C THR A 57 12.48 -5.86 -12.89
N PRO A 58 13.18 -6.97 -13.16
CA PRO A 58 14.48 -6.90 -13.81
C PRO A 58 14.36 -6.27 -15.21
N GLU A 59 15.36 -5.50 -15.64
CA GLU A 59 15.44 -5.01 -17.02
C GLU A 59 15.40 -6.20 -18.00
N ASN A 60 14.54 -6.11 -19.01
CA ASN A 60 14.32 -7.16 -20.03
C ASN A 60 13.92 -8.53 -19.48
N GLY A 61 13.45 -8.64 -18.22
CA GLY A 61 13.12 -9.93 -17.61
C GLY A 61 14.34 -10.73 -17.14
N GLU A 62 15.55 -10.18 -17.22
CA GLU A 62 16.78 -10.88 -16.87
C GLU A 62 17.11 -10.75 -15.38
N LEU A 63 16.95 -11.83 -14.60
CA LEU A 63 17.17 -11.81 -13.14
C LEU A 63 18.58 -11.39 -12.71
N ARG A 64 19.58 -11.51 -13.59
CA ARG A 64 20.95 -11.10 -13.33
C ARG A 64 21.24 -9.66 -13.76
N SER A 65 20.26 -8.97 -14.34
CA SER A 65 20.40 -7.56 -14.67
C SER A 65 20.73 -6.76 -13.41
N LYS A 66 21.66 -5.83 -13.57
CA LYS A 66 22.03 -4.87 -12.52
C LYS A 66 21.07 -3.68 -12.48
N THR A 67 20.18 -3.57 -13.46
CA THR A 67 19.20 -2.50 -13.58
C THR A 67 17.82 -3.04 -13.27
N MET A 68 17.15 -2.39 -12.32
CA MET A 68 15.75 -2.62 -12.00
C MET A 68 14.88 -1.62 -12.77
N VAL A 69 13.66 -2.04 -13.09
CA VAL A 69 12.65 -1.23 -13.78
C VAL A 69 11.50 -1.01 -12.82
N LEU A 70 11.23 0.24 -12.47
CA LEU A 70 10.11 0.66 -11.63
C LEU A 70 8.93 1.08 -12.51
N ASN A 71 7.81 0.36 -12.42
CA ASN A 71 6.57 0.70 -13.14
C ASN A 71 6.80 0.95 -14.65
N GLY A 72 7.74 0.21 -15.26
CA GLY A 72 8.12 0.35 -16.68
C GLY A 72 9.27 1.33 -16.96
N LYS A 73 9.75 2.08 -15.96
CA LYS A 73 10.87 3.03 -16.09
C LYS A 73 12.16 2.47 -15.47
N PRO A 74 13.27 2.33 -16.22
CA PRO A 74 14.54 1.90 -15.66
C PRO A 74 15.04 2.85 -14.57
N LEU A 75 15.43 2.30 -13.41
CA LEU A 75 16.07 3.05 -12.35
C LEU A 75 17.56 3.22 -12.69
N LYS A 76 17.90 4.40 -13.20
CA LYS A 76 19.26 4.82 -13.49
C LYS A 76 19.48 6.17 -12.80
N PRO A 77 20.66 6.41 -12.20
CA PRO A 77 21.01 7.74 -11.72
C PRO A 77 20.87 8.77 -12.83
N THR A 78 20.61 10.01 -12.47
CA THR A 78 20.66 11.13 -13.43
C THR A 78 22.10 11.31 -13.95
N GLU A 79 22.29 12.16 -14.96
CA GLU A 79 23.64 12.49 -15.47
C GLU A 79 24.56 13.06 -14.38
N THR A 80 23.98 13.73 -13.39
CA THR A 80 24.65 14.27 -12.20
C THR A 80 24.86 13.24 -11.08
N GLY A 81 24.34 12.03 -11.23
CA GLY A 81 24.44 10.94 -10.24
C GLY A 81 23.36 10.96 -9.17
N ASP A 82 22.32 11.81 -9.31
CA ASP A 82 21.22 11.90 -8.35
C ASP A 82 20.29 10.69 -8.45
N ILE A 83 19.59 10.40 -7.36
CA ILE A 83 18.56 9.36 -7.31
C ILE A 83 17.38 9.81 -8.18
N PRO A 84 16.94 9.00 -9.15
CA PRO A 84 15.79 9.36 -9.99
C PRO A 84 14.50 9.41 -9.17
N ASN A 85 13.52 10.18 -9.65
CA ASN A 85 12.21 10.22 -9.00
C ASN A 85 11.55 8.82 -9.01
N LEU A 86 11.05 8.40 -7.84
CA LEU A 86 10.40 7.11 -7.66
C LEU A 86 8.88 7.32 -7.75
N GLU A 87 8.34 7.19 -8.96
CA GLU A 87 6.92 7.46 -9.22
C GLU A 87 6.05 6.21 -8.98
N PRO A 88 5.03 6.30 -8.10
CA PRO A 88 4.09 5.21 -7.89
C PRO A 88 3.05 5.14 -9.02
N VAL A 89 2.43 3.98 -9.14
CA VAL A 89 1.12 3.85 -9.77
C VAL A 89 0.06 3.98 -8.69
N ILE A 90 -0.84 4.95 -8.84
CA ILE A 90 -1.96 5.15 -7.91
C ILE A 90 -3.10 4.22 -8.31
N ARG A 91 -3.58 3.41 -7.36
CA ARG A 91 -4.70 2.48 -7.55
C ARG A 91 -5.70 2.63 -6.42
N GLY A 92 -6.98 2.38 -6.71
CA GLY A 92 -7.99 2.32 -5.65
C GLY A 92 -7.70 1.15 -4.71
N VAL A 93 -7.87 1.34 -3.40
CA VAL A 93 -7.57 0.34 -2.36
C VAL A 93 -8.30 -0.99 -2.58
N ASN A 94 -9.50 -0.95 -3.18
CA ASN A 94 -10.31 -2.14 -3.48
C ASN A 94 -9.95 -2.85 -4.79
N SER A 95 -9.10 -2.25 -5.63
CA SER A 95 -8.68 -2.90 -6.87
C SER A 95 -7.74 -4.08 -6.57
N PRO A 96 -7.71 -5.14 -7.38
CA PRO A 96 -6.76 -6.24 -7.17
C PRO A 96 -5.31 -5.76 -7.33
N VAL A 97 -4.39 -6.30 -6.52
CA VAL A 97 -2.95 -6.11 -6.69
C VAL A 97 -2.43 -7.23 -7.58
N CYS A 98 -1.82 -6.88 -8.71
CA CYS A 98 -1.19 -7.83 -9.61
C CYS A 98 0.33 -7.74 -9.45
N VAL A 99 0.98 -8.85 -9.09
CA VAL A 99 2.44 -8.94 -8.96
C VAL A 99 2.94 -9.96 -10.00
N SER A 100 3.86 -9.54 -10.86
CA SER A 100 4.44 -10.40 -11.89
C SER A 100 5.30 -11.51 -11.29
N SER A 101 5.45 -12.63 -11.99
CA SER A 101 6.40 -13.68 -11.58
C SER A 101 7.82 -13.13 -11.48
N LEU A 102 8.59 -13.60 -10.50
CA LEU A 102 10.00 -13.22 -10.30
C LEU A 102 10.22 -11.69 -10.18
N SER A 103 9.25 -11.01 -9.59
CA SER A 103 9.26 -9.57 -9.34
C SER A 103 9.00 -9.28 -7.86
N MET A 104 9.12 -8.01 -7.48
CA MET A 104 8.69 -7.54 -6.16
C MET A 104 7.91 -6.25 -6.30
N SER A 105 7.00 -5.99 -5.36
CA SER A 105 6.21 -4.77 -5.35
C SER A 105 6.11 -4.20 -3.94
N PHE A 106 6.26 -2.88 -3.81
CA PHE A 106 5.93 -2.15 -2.58
C PHE A 106 4.55 -1.54 -2.72
N ILE A 107 3.68 -1.82 -1.75
CA ILE A 107 2.31 -1.33 -1.71
C ILE A 107 2.19 -0.46 -0.48
N VAL A 108 1.96 0.84 -0.69
CA VAL A 108 1.84 1.81 0.39
C VAL A 108 0.37 2.22 0.49
N LEU A 109 -0.15 2.21 1.71
CA LEU A 109 -1.49 2.67 2.05
C LEU A 109 -1.36 4.00 2.81
N PRO A 110 -1.42 5.16 2.12
CA PRO A 110 -1.10 6.45 2.75
C PRO A 110 -2.07 6.85 3.87
N SER A 111 -3.33 6.41 3.77
CA SER A 111 -4.39 6.75 4.74
C SER A 111 -4.73 5.58 5.66
N PHE A 112 -3.82 4.62 5.84
CA PHE A 112 -4.04 3.51 6.76
C PHE A 112 -3.64 3.89 8.18
N ASP A 113 -4.65 4.00 9.04
CA ASP A 113 -4.47 4.17 10.48
C ASP A 113 -4.29 2.80 11.15
N ALA A 114 -3.10 2.57 11.68
CA ALA A 114 -2.78 1.39 12.46
C ALA A 114 -2.23 1.83 13.81
N SER A 115 -2.90 1.43 14.90
CA SER A 115 -2.53 1.83 16.27
C SER A 115 -1.13 1.42 16.72
N ALA A 116 -0.48 0.51 16.00
CA ALA A 116 0.90 0.09 16.27
C ALA A 116 1.94 0.94 15.51
N CYS A 117 1.50 1.77 14.55
CA CYS A 117 2.32 2.62 13.70
C CYS A 117 2.22 4.10 14.07
N SER A 118 1.58 4.42 15.20
CA SER A 118 1.42 5.76 15.77
C SER A 118 2.48 6.10 16.81
#